data_AF-A0A1V2LJ68-F1
#
_entry.id   AF-A0A1V2LJ68-F1
#
_cell.length_a   1.000
_cell.length_b   1.000
_cell.length_c   1.000
_cell.angle_alpha   90.00
_cell.angle_beta   90.00
_cell.angle_gamma   90.00
#
_symmetry.space_group_name_H-M   'P 1'
#
loop_
_entity.id
_entity.type
_entity.pdbx_description
1 polymer ?
#
loop_
_entity_poly.entity_id
_entity_poly.type
_entity_poly.pdbx_seq_one_letter_code
_entity_poly.pdbx_strand_id
1 'polypeptide(L)'
;MFTRISLQRQVPRLAFNNYRLLNTSSASKLPQLNVNLAPKTHNPNSISFTSSDSSQLHPQPQLQSSSKKWSRHVIKSSQELNDELDQQAKEEDTKKLAHPTTGKKTRKRRTLKPLKAPITLTENAKVHLRALNDGPEPKLIRISVKNRGCSGLTYHLEYIDKPDKFDEIVEQDGIKVVIDSKALFSIIGSEMDWVDNKLSSKFVFKNPNSKGTCGCGESFMV
;
A
#
# COMPACT_ATOMS: atom_id res chain seq x y z
N MET A 1 48.49 -42.84 -19.94
CA MET A 1 48.93 -42.32 -18.63
C MET A 1 47.83 -41.40 -18.11
N PHE A 2 47.33 -41.74 -16.92
CA PHE A 2 46.21 -41.14 -16.18
C PHE A 2 46.55 -39.69 -15.79
N THR A 3 45.62 -38.75 -15.57
CA THR A 3 44.74 -38.70 -14.38
C THR A 3 43.63 -37.65 -14.53
N ARG A 4 42.37 -38.05 -14.31
CA ARG A 4 41.23 -37.16 -14.00
C ARG A 4 41.33 -36.71 -12.55
N ILE A 5 41.26 -35.40 -12.30
CA ILE A 5 41.13 -34.83 -10.95
C ILE A 5 39.64 -34.61 -10.69
N SER A 6 39.07 -35.48 -9.85
CA SER A 6 37.71 -35.36 -9.32
C SER A 6 37.80 -34.66 -7.97
N LEU A 7 37.25 -33.44 -7.85
CA LEU A 7 37.18 -32.71 -6.59
C LEU A 7 35.91 -33.12 -5.83
N GLN A 8 36.12 -33.95 -4.82
CA GLN A 8 35.10 -34.44 -3.92
C GLN A 8 34.71 -33.34 -2.93
N ARG A 9 33.47 -32.84 -3.05
CA ARG A 9 32.88 -31.83 -2.17
C ARG A 9 32.43 -32.53 -0.88
N GLN A 10 33.21 -32.42 0.18
CA GLN A 10 32.80 -32.86 1.53
C GLN A 10 32.01 -31.73 2.21
N VAL A 11 30.75 -32.01 2.58
CA VAL A 11 29.95 -31.19 3.49
C VAL A 11 29.80 -31.95 4.82
N PRO A 12 30.19 -31.38 5.97
CA PRO A 12 29.98 -32.04 7.25
C PRO A 12 28.50 -31.95 7.66
N ARG A 13 27.87 -33.12 7.84
CA ARG A 13 26.62 -33.28 8.58
C ARG A 13 26.90 -33.05 10.06
N LEU A 14 26.25 -32.06 10.67
CA LEU A 14 26.17 -31.96 12.12
C LEU A 14 24.71 -31.84 12.58
N ALA A 15 24.33 -32.87 13.32
CA ALA A 15 23.42 -32.92 14.46
C ALA A 15 22.04 -32.27 14.32
N PHE A 16 21.07 -33.11 13.97
CA PHE A 16 19.69 -33.00 14.42
C PHE A 16 19.66 -32.94 15.95
N ASN A 17 19.14 -31.85 16.51
CA ASN A 17 18.77 -31.81 17.91
C ASN A 17 17.24 -31.69 18.03
N ASN A 18 16.71 -32.66 18.77
CA ASN A 18 15.31 -32.95 18.98
C ASN A 18 14.64 -31.88 19.87
N TYR A 19 13.69 -31.12 19.33
CA TYR A 19 12.73 -30.40 20.16
C TYR A 19 11.46 -31.25 20.30
N ARG A 20 11.40 -31.88 21.47
CA ARG A 20 10.33 -32.69 22.03
C ARG A 20 9.07 -31.85 22.19
N LEU A 21 8.02 -32.23 21.46
CA LEU A 21 6.65 -31.77 21.66
C LEU A 21 6.17 -32.19 23.05
N LEU A 22 5.91 -31.23 23.92
CA LEU A 22 5.09 -31.44 25.11
C LEU A 22 3.71 -30.83 24.83
N ASN A 23 2.85 -31.70 24.32
CA ASN A 23 1.41 -31.52 24.30
C ASN A 23 0.90 -31.86 25.70
N THR A 24 0.49 -30.84 26.47
CA THR A 24 -0.28 -31.03 27.70
C THR A 24 -1.60 -30.30 27.56
N SER A 25 -2.58 -31.04 27.04
CA SER A 25 -4.00 -30.81 27.25
C SER A 25 -4.30 -30.69 28.74
N SER A 26 -4.74 -29.51 29.17
CA SER A 26 -5.49 -29.39 30.43
C SER A 26 -6.55 -28.30 30.26
N ALA A 27 -7.76 -28.78 29.99
CA ALA A 27 -8.99 -28.02 29.99
C ALA A 27 -9.39 -27.73 31.44
N SER A 28 -9.47 -26.46 31.82
CA SER A 28 -10.10 -26.03 33.06
C SER A 28 -11.01 -24.83 32.81
N LYS A 29 -12.22 -25.16 32.37
CA LYS A 29 -13.52 -24.68 32.86
C LYS A 29 -13.57 -23.21 33.35
N LEU A 30 -14.20 -22.38 32.52
CA LEU A 30 -14.75 -21.07 32.89
C LEU A 30 -15.82 -21.23 34.01
N PRO A 31 -15.78 -20.45 35.09
CA PRO A 31 -16.95 -20.22 35.91
C PRO A 31 -17.80 -19.09 35.30
N GLN A 32 -19.00 -19.46 34.88
CA GLN A 32 -20.09 -18.55 34.53
C GLN A 32 -20.56 -17.81 35.81
N LEU A 33 -20.39 -16.48 35.85
CA LEU A 33 -21.05 -15.62 36.83
C LEU A 33 -22.21 -14.91 36.14
N ASN A 34 -23.39 -15.52 36.29
CA ASN A 34 -24.67 -14.88 36.01
C ASN A 34 -25.25 -14.40 37.34
N VAL A 35 -25.40 -13.08 37.50
CA VAL A 35 -26.25 -12.49 38.53
C VAL A 35 -27.05 -11.37 37.90
N ASN A 36 -28.28 -11.72 37.54
CA ASN A 36 -29.41 -10.82 37.32
C ASN A 36 -29.66 -10.00 38.59
N LEU A 37 -29.43 -8.68 38.56
CA LEU A 37 -30.10 -7.75 39.48
C LEU A 37 -30.75 -6.61 38.67
N ALA A 38 -32.07 -6.55 38.77
CA ALA A 38 -32.96 -5.58 38.18
C ALA A 38 -32.85 -4.19 38.87
N PRO A 39 -33.40 -3.12 38.27
CA PRO A 39 -32.99 -1.73 38.52
C PRO A 39 -33.84 -1.03 39.58
N LYS A 40 -33.25 -0.07 40.30
CA LYS A 40 -33.96 0.93 41.11
C LYS A 40 -33.43 2.33 40.76
N THR A 41 -34.18 3.08 39.96
CA THR A 41 -35.02 4.24 40.36
C THR A 41 -34.25 5.43 40.93
N HIS A 42 -34.07 6.47 40.11
CA HIS A 42 -34.70 7.80 40.23
C HIS A 42 -33.87 8.83 39.47
N ASN A 43 -34.40 9.36 38.37
CA ASN A 43 -34.01 10.67 37.85
C ASN A 43 -35.29 11.45 37.52
N PRO A 44 -35.67 12.43 38.35
CA PRO A 44 -36.87 13.22 38.13
C PRO A 44 -36.56 14.34 37.15
N ASN A 45 -36.82 14.11 35.86
CA ASN A 45 -37.07 15.17 34.88
C ASN A 45 -37.74 14.57 33.63
N SER A 46 -38.97 14.11 33.81
CA SER A 46 -39.91 13.87 32.71
C SER A 46 -41.01 14.92 32.80
N ILE A 47 -40.94 15.95 31.97
CA ILE A 47 -42.06 16.88 31.77
C ILE A 47 -42.74 16.44 30.49
N SER A 48 -43.98 16.01 30.69
CA SER A 48 -44.93 15.50 29.71
C SER A 48 -45.40 16.56 28.72
N PHE A 49 -45.66 16.07 27.52
CA PHE A 49 -46.28 16.74 26.39
C PHE A 49 -47.69 17.23 26.74
N THR A 50 -47.93 18.54 26.65
CA THR A 50 -49.29 19.10 26.62
C THR A 50 -49.48 19.82 25.29
N SER A 51 -50.40 19.29 24.48
CA SER A 51 -50.89 19.86 23.24
C SER A 51 -51.80 21.07 23.51
N SER A 52 -51.44 22.24 22.99
CA SER A 52 -52.38 23.32 22.70
C SER A 52 -51.75 24.31 21.73
N ASP A 53 -52.20 24.24 20.49
CA ASP A 53 -52.71 25.36 19.68
C ASP A 53 -52.16 26.76 19.98
N SER A 54 -51.33 27.29 19.07
CA SER A 54 -51.32 28.71 18.73
C SER A 54 -50.46 28.94 17.49
N SER A 55 -51.18 29.26 16.42
CA SER A 55 -50.73 29.98 15.24
C SER A 55 -49.82 31.16 15.59
N GLN A 56 -48.61 31.18 15.05
CA GLN A 56 -47.88 32.44 14.82
C GLN A 56 -46.88 32.26 13.68
N LEU A 57 -47.18 32.96 12.58
CA LEU A 57 -46.29 33.17 11.45
C LEU A 57 -45.01 33.86 11.92
N HIS A 58 -43.85 33.36 11.48
CA HIS A 58 -42.68 34.20 11.24
C HIS A 58 -41.96 33.74 9.95
N PRO A 59 -41.37 34.68 9.18
CA PRO A 59 -40.91 34.45 7.81
C PRO A 59 -39.57 33.71 7.76
N GLN A 60 -39.41 32.86 6.74
CA GLN A 60 -38.13 32.24 6.41
C GLN A 60 -37.08 33.29 5.98
N PRO A 61 -35.81 33.14 6.39
CA PRO A 61 -34.72 33.94 5.85
C PRO A 61 -34.43 33.52 4.40
N GLN A 62 -34.55 34.47 3.47
CA GLN A 62 -34.22 34.24 2.07
C GLN A 62 -32.72 34.00 1.90
N LEU A 63 -32.37 32.79 1.45
CA LEU A 63 -31.03 32.48 0.94
C LEU A 63 -30.74 33.36 -0.29
N GLN A 64 -29.89 34.36 -0.10
CA GLN A 64 -29.32 35.13 -1.21
C GLN A 64 -28.36 34.24 -1.99
N SER A 65 -28.83 33.77 -3.15
CA SER A 65 -28.00 33.04 -4.11
C SER A 65 -27.06 34.03 -4.81
N SER A 66 -25.80 34.08 -4.35
CA SER A 66 -24.73 34.73 -5.09
C SER A 66 -24.41 33.89 -6.33
N SER A 67 -25.03 34.24 -7.46
CA SER A 67 -24.78 33.59 -8.74
C SER A 67 -23.37 33.96 -9.25
N LYS A 68 -22.40 33.08 -8.97
CA LYS A 68 -21.11 33.09 -9.67
C LYS A 68 -21.36 32.75 -11.13
N LYS A 69 -21.06 33.73 -11.99
CA LYS A 69 -21.24 33.72 -13.45
C LYS A 69 -20.21 32.76 -14.08
N TRP A 70 -20.58 31.49 -14.24
CA TRP A 70 -19.78 30.53 -15.02
C TRP A 70 -20.10 30.73 -16.51
N SER A 71 -19.09 31.00 -17.31
CA SER A 71 -19.20 31.16 -18.76
C SER A 71 -19.68 29.85 -19.39
N ARG A 72 -20.84 29.89 -20.04
CA ARG A 72 -21.38 28.75 -20.80
C ARG A 72 -20.68 28.73 -22.15
N HIS A 73 -19.61 27.95 -22.28
CA HIS A 73 -19.07 27.65 -23.60
C HIS A 73 -20.02 26.67 -24.29
N VAL A 74 -20.62 27.12 -25.39
CA VAL A 74 -21.44 26.30 -26.28
C VAL A 74 -20.49 25.44 -27.10
N ILE A 75 -20.51 24.13 -26.88
CA ILE A 75 -19.82 23.17 -27.75
C ILE A 75 -20.68 23.02 -28.99
N LYS A 76 -20.17 23.46 -30.15
CA LYS A 76 -20.82 23.21 -31.43
C LYS A 76 -20.95 21.70 -31.67
N SER A 77 -22.11 21.28 -32.15
CA SER A 77 -22.43 19.90 -32.47
C SER A 77 -21.56 19.40 -33.63
N SER A 78 -21.14 18.15 -33.57
CA SER A 78 -20.27 17.46 -34.55
C SER A 78 -20.82 17.42 -35.98
N GLN A 79 -22.05 17.88 -36.22
CA GLN A 79 -22.67 17.90 -37.54
C GLN A 79 -22.37 19.18 -38.35
N GLU A 80 -21.91 20.28 -37.73
CA GLU A 80 -21.55 21.51 -38.45
C GLU A 80 -20.10 21.54 -38.97
N LEU A 81 -19.30 20.50 -38.70
CA LEU A 81 -17.89 20.43 -39.09
C LEU A 81 -17.64 19.67 -40.40
N ASN A 82 -18.66 19.00 -40.95
CA ASN A 82 -18.49 18.13 -42.11
C ASN A 82 -18.91 18.77 -43.45
N ASP A 83 -19.63 19.90 -43.45
CA ASP A 83 -20.15 20.51 -44.68
C ASP A 83 -19.19 21.52 -45.35
N GLU A 84 -18.01 21.80 -44.78
CA GLU A 84 -16.99 22.67 -45.40
C GLU A 84 -15.93 21.90 -46.23
N LEU A 85 -16.07 20.58 -46.39
CA LEU A 85 -15.05 19.74 -47.05
C LEU A 85 -15.32 19.37 -48.51
N ASP A 86 -16.47 19.72 -49.09
CA ASP A 86 -16.86 19.23 -50.43
C ASP A 86 -16.83 20.25 -51.57
N GLN A 87 -16.29 21.44 -51.37
CA GLN A 87 -16.15 22.44 -52.44
C GLN A 87 -14.73 22.97 -52.56
N GLN A 88 -13.81 22.12 -53.04
CA GLN A 88 -12.59 22.52 -53.74
C GLN A 88 -11.88 21.28 -54.34
N ALA A 89 -12.56 20.62 -55.27
CA ALA A 89 -11.96 19.58 -56.10
C ALA A 89 -12.15 19.93 -57.57
N LYS A 90 -11.36 20.89 -58.07
CA LYS A 90 -10.80 21.00 -59.43
C LYS A 90 -10.28 22.41 -59.67
N GLU A 91 -8.95 22.56 -59.68
CA GLU A 91 -8.17 23.16 -60.78
C GLU A 91 -6.70 23.33 -60.33
N GLU A 92 -5.78 22.88 -61.21
CA GLU A 92 -4.38 23.31 -61.33
C GLU A 92 -3.44 22.93 -60.16
N ASP A 93 -2.76 21.77 -60.18
CA ASP A 93 -1.64 21.44 -61.08
C ASP A 93 -0.77 22.65 -61.48
N THR A 94 0.12 23.10 -60.59
CA THR A 94 1.48 23.63 -60.87
C THR A 94 2.09 24.35 -59.66
N LYS A 95 2.66 23.61 -58.70
CA LYS A 95 3.89 24.06 -57.99
C LYS A 95 4.50 22.96 -57.12
N LYS A 96 5.21 22.03 -57.76
CA LYS A 96 6.40 21.47 -57.13
C LYS A 96 7.43 22.59 -57.09
N LEU A 97 7.76 23.13 -55.91
CA LEU A 97 9.13 23.44 -55.50
C LEU A 97 9.16 23.98 -54.06
N ALA A 98 10.07 23.40 -53.26
CA ALA A 98 10.64 23.92 -52.02
C ALA A 98 9.73 24.06 -50.79
N HIS A 99 9.52 22.94 -50.08
CA HIS A 99 9.47 23.02 -48.62
C HIS A 99 10.90 23.19 -48.09
N PRO A 100 11.22 24.25 -47.32
CA PRO A 100 12.47 24.29 -46.58
C PRO A 100 12.44 23.16 -45.57
N THR A 101 13.32 22.18 -45.76
CA THR A 101 13.68 21.17 -44.77
C THR A 101 14.18 21.89 -43.52
N THR A 102 13.26 22.14 -42.58
CA THR A 102 13.61 22.60 -41.25
C THR A 102 14.35 21.45 -40.56
N GLY A 103 15.65 21.65 -40.38
CA GLY A 103 16.57 20.69 -39.79
C GLY A 103 16.02 20.16 -38.46
N LYS A 104 15.82 18.84 -38.41
CA LYS A 104 15.40 18.11 -37.23
C LYS A 104 16.49 18.23 -36.17
N LYS A 105 16.38 19.23 -35.27
CA LYS A 105 17.31 19.38 -34.14
C LYS A 105 17.20 18.13 -33.27
N THR A 106 18.21 17.28 -33.32
CA THR A 106 18.31 16.05 -32.52
C THR A 106 18.38 16.43 -31.04
N ARG A 107 17.25 16.35 -30.33
CA ARG A 107 17.23 16.55 -28.88
C ARG A 107 18.05 15.42 -28.25
N LYS A 108 19.17 15.79 -27.60
CA LYS A 108 20.03 14.86 -26.86
C LYS A 108 19.14 14.07 -25.88
N ARG A 109 19.11 12.73 -26.04
CA ARG A 109 18.28 11.84 -25.21
C ARG A 109 18.71 12.01 -23.75
N ARG A 110 17.78 12.39 -22.87
CA ARG A 110 18.07 12.50 -21.43
C ARG A 110 18.36 11.10 -20.92
N THR A 111 19.53 10.90 -20.31
CA THR A 111 19.85 9.67 -19.60
C THR A 111 18.91 9.56 -18.39
N LEU A 112 18.09 8.52 -18.34
CA LEU A 112 17.22 8.27 -17.20
C LEU A 112 18.07 7.78 -16.03
N LYS A 113 17.89 8.40 -14.86
CA LYS A 113 18.51 7.91 -13.63
C LYS A 113 17.86 6.56 -13.27
N PRO A 114 18.63 5.58 -12.75
CA PRO A 114 18.05 4.35 -12.25
C PRO A 114 17.05 4.66 -11.13
N LEU A 115 15.89 4.00 -11.15
CA LEU A 115 14.90 4.13 -10.10
C LEU A 115 15.48 3.59 -8.78
N LYS A 116 15.20 4.27 -7.68
CA LYS A 116 15.56 3.79 -6.34
C LYS A 116 14.69 2.57 -6.01
N ALA A 117 15.24 1.64 -5.25
CA ALA A 117 14.47 0.54 -4.71
C ALA A 117 13.30 1.08 -3.84
N PRO A 118 12.12 0.43 -3.86
CA PRO A 118 10.97 0.85 -3.05
C PRO A 118 11.25 0.91 -1.55
N ILE A 119 12.07 -0.01 -1.03
CA ILE A 119 12.45 -0.10 0.38
C ILE A 119 13.97 -0.27 0.47
N THR A 120 14.59 0.19 1.56
CA THR A 120 16.01 -0.07 1.85
C THR A 120 16.16 -0.97 3.07
N LEU A 121 17.06 -1.94 3.03
CA LEU A 121 17.34 -2.85 4.13
C LEU A 121 18.61 -2.45 4.89
N THR A 122 18.57 -2.44 6.22
CA THR A 122 19.78 -2.29 7.05
C THR A 122 20.62 -3.58 7.01
N GLU A 123 21.90 -3.48 7.37
CA GLU A 123 22.77 -4.66 7.49
C GLU A 123 22.21 -5.73 8.44
N ASN A 124 21.62 -5.30 9.56
CA ASN A 124 21.05 -6.23 10.53
C ASN A 124 19.82 -6.96 9.96
N ALA A 125 18.92 -6.22 9.30
CA ALA A 125 17.79 -6.82 8.60
C ALA A 125 18.25 -7.83 7.54
N LYS A 126 19.30 -7.50 6.79
CA LYS A 126 19.85 -8.37 5.75
C LYS A 126 20.38 -9.69 6.31
N VAL A 127 21.13 -9.66 7.41
CA VAL A 127 21.65 -10.88 8.07
C VAL A 127 20.49 -11.80 8.48
N HIS A 128 19.47 -11.24 9.11
CA HIS A 128 18.32 -12.03 9.57
C HIS A 128 17.46 -12.55 8.41
N LEU A 129 17.24 -11.75 7.36
CA LEU A 129 16.51 -12.21 6.18
C LEU A 129 17.24 -13.34 5.45
N ARG A 130 18.58 -13.31 5.38
CA ARG A 130 19.36 -14.45 4.85
C ARG A 130 19.15 -15.71 5.68
N ALA A 131 19.25 -15.59 7.02
CA ALA A 131 19.02 -16.73 7.90
C ALA A 131 17.61 -17.33 7.77
N LEU A 132 16.59 -16.50 7.54
CA LEU A 132 15.22 -16.96 7.29
C LEU A 132 15.08 -17.65 5.93
N ASN A 133 15.77 -17.16 4.89
CA ASN A 133 15.74 -17.73 3.56
C ASN A 133 16.56 -19.03 3.45
N ASP A 134 17.62 -19.17 4.25
CA ASP A 134 18.49 -20.37 4.30
C ASP A 134 17.93 -21.48 5.21
N GLY A 135 16.71 -21.30 5.73
CA GLY A 135 16.01 -22.29 6.53
C GLY A 135 15.71 -23.61 5.79
N PRO A 136 15.16 -24.62 6.49
CA PRO A 136 14.90 -25.94 5.92
C PRO A 136 13.91 -25.92 4.74
N GLU A 137 13.12 -24.86 4.62
CA GLU A 137 12.23 -24.60 3.50
C GLU A 137 12.45 -23.15 3.04
N PRO A 138 13.21 -22.91 1.94
CA PRO A 138 13.53 -21.56 1.49
C PRO A 138 12.26 -20.89 0.98
N LYS A 139 11.70 -19.99 1.79
CA LYS A 139 10.50 -19.21 1.47
C LYS A 139 10.86 -17.74 1.30
N LEU A 140 10.20 -17.12 0.33
CA LEU A 140 10.31 -15.68 0.14
C LEU A 140 9.49 -14.96 1.22
N ILE A 141 10.00 -13.83 1.69
CA ILE A 141 9.27 -12.97 2.62
C ILE A 141 8.47 -11.96 1.82
N ARG A 142 7.15 -11.97 1.98
CA ARG A 142 6.24 -10.95 1.47
C ARG A 142 5.93 -9.93 2.55
N ILE A 143 6.10 -8.65 2.23
CA ILE A 143 5.69 -7.53 3.06
C ILE A 143 4.34 -7.02 2.57
N SER A 144 3.34 -7.04 3.44
CA SER A 144 1.99 -6.53 3.21
C SER A 144 1.61 -5.51 4.28
N VAL A 145 0.49 -4.81 4.08
CA VAL A 145 -0.12 -3.95 5.09
C VAL A 145 -1.51 -4.47 5.45
N LYS A 146 -1.85 -4.44 6.73
CA LYS A 146 -3.18 -4.80 7.25
C LYS A 146 -3.81 -3.61 7.96
N ASN A 147 -5.12 -3.44 7.84
CA ASN A 147 -5.84 -2.43 8.61
C ASN A 147 -5.85 -2.80 10.11
N ARG A 148 -5.56 -1.82 10.96
CA ARG A 148 -5.62 -1.93 12.43
C ARG A 148 -6.37 -0.70 12.96
N GLY A 149 -7.56 -0.91 13.53
CA GLY A 149 -8.43 0.17 14.02
C GLY A 149 -9.16 0.91 12.89
N CYS A 150 -9.63 2.14 13.18
CA CYS A 150 -10.46 2.92 12.24
C CYS A 150 -9.70 3.34 10.98
N SER A 151 -8.46 3.83 11.13
CA SER A 151 -7.66 4.39 10.03
C SER A 151 -6.20 3.96 10.03
N GLY A 152 -5.80 3.06 10.94
CA GLY A 152 -4.41 2.63 11.08
C GLY A 152 -4.05 1.51 10.11
N LEU A 153 -2.80 1.50 9.68
CA LEU A 153 -2.17 0.40 8.95
C LEU A 153 -1.07 -0.22 9.80
N THR A 154 -0.86 -1.52 9.66
CA THR A 154 0.25 -2.24 10.29
C THR A 154 0.97 -3.07 9.24
N TYR A 155 2.31 -3.16 9.34
CA TYR A 155 3.09 -4.00 8.46
C TYR A 155 2.93 -5.46 8.86
N HIS A 156 2.84 -6.33 7.88
CA HIS A 156 2.69 -7.76 8.08
C HIS A 156 3.65 -8.51 7.15
N LEU A 157 4.43 -9.41 7.74
CA LEU A 157 5.36 -10.26 7.00
C LEU A 157 4.75 -11.67 6.89
N GLU A 158 4.79 -12.22 5.69
CA GLU A 158 4.26 -13.54 5.36
C GLU A 158 5.31 -14.34 4.59
N TYR A 159 5.38 -15.64 4.85
CA TYR A 159 6.19 -16.56 4.05
C TYR A 159 5.39 -17.02 2.85
N ILE A 160 5.95 -16.86 1.66
CA ILE A 160 5.33 -17.27 0.40
C ILE A 160 6.29 -18.12 -0.44
N ASP A 161 5.74 -19.04 -1.22
CA ASP A 161 6.54 -19.88 -2.12
C ASP A 161 6.78 -19.17 -3.46
N LYS A 162 5.78 -18.42 -3.95
CA LYS A 162 5.81 -17.71 -5.23
C LYS A 162 5.18 -16.31 -5.10
N PRO A 163 5.79 -15.29 -5.71
CA PRO A 163 5.21 -13.94 -5.77
C PRO A 163 3.97 -13.91 -6.65
N ASP A 164 3.02 -13.03 -6.33
CA ASP A 164 1.84 -12.79 -7.16
C ASP A 164 2.19 -11.87 -8.35
N LYS A 165 1.31 -11.79 -9.35
CA LYS A 165 1.49 -11.02 -10.60
C LYS A 165 1.72 -9.53 -10.37
N PHE A 166 1.14 -8.97 -9.31
CA PHE A 166 1.20 -7.55 -8.99
C PHE A 166 2.20 -7.23 -7.87
N ASP A 167 2.89 -8.25 -7.35
CA ASP A 167 3.89 -8.05 -6.33
C ASP A 167 5.20 -7.56 -6.94
N GLU A 168 5.88 -6.67 -6.23
CA GLU A 168 7.18 -6.15 -6.64
C GLU A 168 8.28 -6.94 -5.92
N ILE A 169 9.25 -7.46 -6.68
CA ILE A 169 10.40 -8.19 -6.11
C ILE A 169 11.55 -7.20 -5.97
N VAL A 170 12.01 -7.01 -4.74
CA VAL A 170 13.16 -6.19 -4.42
C VAL A 170 14.34 -7.09 -4.07
N GLU A 171 15.41 -6.97 -4.84
CA GLU A 171 16.67 -7.67 -4.59
C GLU A 171 17.73 -6.68 -4.09
N GLN A 172 18.26 -6.93 -2.89
CA GLN A 172 19.33 -6.14 -2.28
C GLN A 172 20.37 -7.07 -1.67
N ASP A 173 21.62 -6.91 -2.10
CA ASP A 173 22.75 -7.72 -1.62
C ASP A 173 22.48 -9.23 -1.67
N GLY A 174 21.84 -9.70 -2.75
CA GLY A 174 21.50 -11.11 -2.96
C GLY A 174 20.30 -11.63 -2.15
N ILE A 175 19.60 -10.75 -1.43
CA ILE A 175 18.39 -11.09 -0.66
C ILE A 175 17.17 -10.65 -1.46
N LYS A 176 16.20 -11.54 -1.62
CA LYS A 176 14.96 -11.28 -2.31
C LYS A 176 13.82 -11.09 -1.31
N VAL A 177 13.16 -9.94 -1.40
CA VAL A 177 11.97 -9.61 -0.62
C VAL A 177 10.86 -9.26 -1.59
N VAL A 178 9.65 -9.69 -1.29
CA VAL A 178 8.46 -9.44 -2.12
C VAL A 178 7.61 -8.38 -1.43
N ILE A 179 7.11 -7.41 -2.17
CA ILE A 179 6.25 -6.35 -1.66
C ILE A 179 4.88 -6.50 -2.29
N ASP A 180 3.84 -6.56 -1.46
CA ASP A 180 2.46 -6.56 -1.92
C ASP A 180 2.12 -5.26 -2.66
N SER A 181 1.43 -5.39 -3.78
CA SER A 181 0.87 -4.27 -4.57
C SER A 181 0.17 -3.20 -3.72
N LYS A 182 -0.60 -3.60 -2.70
CA LYS A 182 -1.32 -2.69 -1.80
C LYS A 182 -0.41 -1.97 -0.82
N ALA A 183 0.67 -2.63 -0.40
CA ALA A 183 1.64 -2.10 0.54
C ALA A 183 2.68 -1.20 -0.12
N LEU A 184 2.87 -1.33 -1.43
CA LEU A 184 3.90 -0.64 -2.20
C LEU A 184 3.92 0.86 -1.89
N PHE A 185 2.80 1.55 -2.06
CA PHE A 185 2.70 3.00 -1.84
C PHE A 185 2.94 3.42 -0.39
N SER A 186 2.57 2.59 0.58
CA SER A 186 2.81 2.88 1.99
C SER A 186 4.28 2.70 2.37
N ILE A 187 5.02 1.83 1.67
CA ILE A 187 6.40 1.46 2.02
C ILE A 187 7.45 2.29 1.26
N ILE A 188 7.11 2.96 0.15
CA ILE A 188 8.09 3.65 -0.69
C ILE A 188 8.99 4.60 0.12
N GLY A 189 10.30 4.39 0.03
CA GLY A 189 11.31 5.18 0.74
C GLY A 189 11.49 4.82 2.21
N SER A 190 10.84 3.75 2.69
CA SER A 190 11.01 3.25 4.06
C SER A 190 12.31 2.45 4.20
N GLU A 191 12.82 2.44 5.43
CA GLU A 191 13.94 1.60 5.84
C GLU A 191 13.42 0.46 6.73
N MET A 192 13.84 -0.77 6.44
CA MET A 192 13.56 -1.96 7.25
C MET A 192 14.79 -2.33 8.05
N ASP A 193 14.60 -2.43 9.36
CA ASP A 193 15.63 -2.79 10.33
C ASP A 193 15.20 -4.03 11.14
N TRP A 194 16.18 -4.73 11.70
CA TRP A 194 15.95 -5.80 12.66
C TRP A 194 16.36 -5.32 14.04
N VAL A 195 15.43 -5.44 15.00
CA VAL A 195 15.68 -5.10 16.39
C VAL A 195 15.51 -6.35 17.24
N ASP A 196 16.62 -6.79 17.82
CA ASP A 196 16.65 -7.89 18.78
C ASP A 196 16.79 -7.35 20.20
N ASN A 197 15.75 -7.53 21.00
CA ASN A 197 15.73 -7.20 22.43
C ASN A 197 15.68 -8.50 23.24
N LYS A 198 16.10 -8.44 24.51
CA LYS A 198 16.08 -9.60 25.43
C LYS A 198 14.74 -10.34 25.53
N LEU A 199 13.63 -9.65 25.23
CA LEU A 199 12.28 -10.20 25.31
C LEU A 199 11.61 -10.42 23.96
N SER A 200 12.11 -9.80 22.88
CA SER A 200 11.47 -9.87 21.56
C SER A 200 12.42 -9.50 20.45
N SER A 201 12.31 -10.20 19.33
CA SER A 201 13.03 -9.90 18.09
C SER A 201 11.99 -9.59 17.01
N LYS A 202 12.11 -8.43 16.37
CA LYS A 202 11.12 -7.98 15.38
C LYS A 202 11.75 -7.13 14.28
N PHE A 203 11.11 -7.15 13.12
CA PHE A 203 11.38 -6.18 12.07
C PHE A 203 10.69 -4.86 12.39
N VAL A 204 11.43 -3.76 12.26
CA VAL A 204 10.96 -2.40 12.50
C VAL A 204 11.11 -1.60 11.19
N PHE A 205 10.08 -0.84 10.86
CA PHE A 205 10.03 -0.06 9.64
C PHE A 205 10.04 1.43 9.97
N LYS A 206 11.00 2.17 9.40
CA LYS A 206 11.07 3.63 9.50
C LYS A 206 10.53 4.21 8.19
N ASN A 207 9.29 4.69 8.22
CA ASN A 207 8.62 5.25 7.04
C ASN A 207 8.61 6.78 7.09
N PRO A 208 9.32 7.48 6.19
CA PRO A 208 9.35 8.94 6.15
C PRO A 208 8.00 9.56 5.74
N ASN A 209 7.10 8.80 5.12
CA ASN A 209 5.79 9.27 4.69
C ASN A 209 4.70 9.10 5.76
N SER A 210 5.03 8.51 6.92
CA SER A 210 4.08 8.33 8.01
C SER A 210 3.73 9.68 8.65
N LYS A 211 2.43 10.01 8.70
CA LYS A 211 1.90 11.21 9.36
C LYS A 211 1.81 11.07 10.88
N GLY A 212 1.87 9.84 11.39
CA GLY A 212 1.73 9.56 12.81
C GLY A 212 1.70 8.07 13.13
N THR A 213 2.08 7.72 14.34
CA THR A 213 2.05 6.34 14.87
C THR A 213 1.08 6.28 16.04
N CYS A 214 0.36 5.18 16.19
CA CYS A 214 -0.51 4.95 17.34
C CYS A 214 0.30 4.96 18.64
N GLY A 215 -0.31 5.34 19.78
CA GLY A 215 0.38 5.42 21.07
C GLY A 215 1.02 4.11 21.55
N CYS A 216 0.57 2.96 21.03
CA CYS A 216 1.20 1.66 21.29
C CYS A 216 2.35 1.31 20.32
N GLY A 217 2.57 2.10 19.26
CA GLY A 217 3.66 1.90 18.30
C GLY A 217 3.43 0.81 17.24
N GLU A 218 2.26 0.17 17.22
CA GLU A 218 2.01 -1.02 16.37
C GLU A 218 1.36 -0.69 15.01
N SER A 219 0.81 0.51 14.86
CA SER A 219 0.18 0.98 13.62
C SER A 219 0.56 2.42 13.31
N PHE A 220 0.49 2.75 12.02
CA PHE A 220 0.84 4.05 11.48
C PHE A 220 -0.26 4.55 10.53
N MET A 221 -0.20 5.84 10.21
CA MET A 221 -1.13 6.51 9.30
C MET A 221 -0.31 7.23 8.22
N VAL A 222 -0.72 7.10 6.95
CA VAL A 222 -0.05 7.70 5.78
C VAL A 222 -0.85 8.83 5.16
#